data_AF-L1J0X2-F1
#
_entry.id   AF-L1J0X2-F1
#
_cell.length_a   1.000
_cell.length_b   1.000
_cell.length_c   1.000
_cell.angle_alpha   90.00
_cell.angle_beta   90.00
_cell.angle_gamma   90.00
#
_symmetry.space_group_name_H-M   'P 1'
#
loop_
_entity.id
_entity.type
_entity.pdbx_description
1 polymer ?
#
loop_
_entity_poly.entity_id
_entity_poly.type
_entity_poly.pdbx_seq_one_letter_code
_entity_poly.pdbx_strand_id
1 'polypeptide(L)'
;VQCPSCKHTSSTIEPTVYLSLDLSPPGVVSLEDALEDFCRVETLDAENKWECEKCKKKELPRILIVHLKRFSYNAQGSRKKIQKQISFPKLFDLAKFVDNSDPSSPRPRNTLYSLYAVISHEGQSLTNGHYISYCKSSAGWMEFDDDSV
;
A
#
# COMPACT_ATOMS: atom_id res chain seq x y z
N VAL A 1 16.38 -0.82 -6.81
CA VAL A 1 17.04 -0.50 -8.09
C VAL A 1 18.40 -1.16 -8.16
N GLN A 2 18.58 -2.19 -8.99
CA GLN A 2 19.89 -2.80 -9.21
C GLN A 2 20.45 -2.33 -10.55
N CYS A 3 21.66 -1.79 -10.55
CA CYS A 3 22.34 -1.38 -11.77
C CYS A 3 22.67 -2.63 -12.62
N PRO A 4 22.21 -2.72 -13.88
CA PRO A 4 22.49 -3.87 -14.72
C PRO A 4 23.97 -4.02 -15.10
N SER A 5 24.74 -2.92 -15.10
CA SER A 5 26.16 -2.91 -15.50
C SER A 5 27.13 -3.21 -14.35
N CYS A 6 26.95 -2.60 -13.17
CA CYS A 6 27.87 -2.78 -12.04
C CYS A 6 27.29 -3.64 -10.90
N LYS A 7 26.06 -4.16 -11.07
CA LYS A 7 25.33 -4.98 -10.09
C LYS A 7 25.05 -4.32 -8.73
N HIS A 8 25.43 -3.06 -8.54
CA HIS A 8 25.15 -2.29 -7.34
C HIS A 8 23.64 -2.11 -7.14
N THR A 9 23.15 -2.39 -5.94
CA THR A 9 21.73 -2.30 -5.58
C THR A 9 21.50 -1.08 -4.69
N SER A 10 20.64 -0.17 -5.14
CA SER A 10 20.17 1.03 -4.46
C SER A 10 18.68 0.92 -4.14
N SER A 11 18.25 1.39 -2.98
CA SER A 11 16.84 1.49 -2.59
C SER A 11 16.49 2.95 -2.30
N THR A 12 15.49 3.49 -2.99
CA THR A 12 14.92 4.81 -2.68
C THR A 12 13.92 4.62 -1.55
N ILE A 13 14.07 5.36 -0.44
CA ILE A 13 13.15 5.33 0.69
C ILE A 13 12.50 6.70 0.77
N GLU A 14 11.31 6.83 0.21
CA GLU A 14 10.41 7.90 0.62
C GLU A 14 9.82 7.49 1.98
N PRO A 15 9.84 8.36 3.01
CA PRO A 15 9.14 8.11 4.26
C PRO A 15 7.63 8.19 3.97
N THR A 16 7.08 7.12 3.42
CA THR A 16 5.67 7.03 3.09
C THR A 16 4.93 6.56 4.33
N VAL A 17 4.13 7.46 4.89
CA VAL A 17 3.17 7.14 5.96
C VAL A 17 2.01 6.31 5.40
N TYR A 18 1.89 6.23 4.07
CA TYR A 18 0.85 5.50 3.37
C TYR A 18 1.37 4.74 2.14
N LEU A 19 0.92 3.49 1.98
CA LEU A 19 1.14 2.69 0.77
C LEU A 19 -0.02 2.87 -0.18
N SER A 20 0.25 3.03 -1.48
CA SER A 20 -0.79 3.15 -2.49
C SER A 20 -0.72 2.01 -3.50
N LEU A 21 -1.60 1.03 -3.34
CA LEU A 21 -1.53 -0.25 -4.02
C LEU A 21 -2.43 -0.27 -5.26
N ASP A 22 -1.89 -0.77 -6.38
CA ASP A 22 -2.68 -0.95 -7.60
C ASP A 22 -3.58 -2.18 -7.50
N LEU A 23 -4.82 -2.03 -7.95
CA LEU A 23 -5.81 -3.11 -8.02
C LEU A 23 -6.15 -3.49 -9.46
N SER A 24 -5.54 -2.85 -10.46
CA SER A 24 -5.81 -3.10 -11.87
C SER A 24 -5.47 -4.52 -12.32
N PRO A 25 -4.37 -5.17 -11.86
CA PRO A 25 -4.04 -6.52 -12.28
C PRO A 25 -5.14 -7.54 -11.93
N PRO A 26 -5.53 -8.45 -12.85
CA PRO A 26 -6.62 -9.41 -12.61
C PRO A 26 -6.39 -10.33 -11.41
N GLY A 27 -5.14 -10.72 -11.16
CA GLY A 27 -4.77 -11.62 -10.07
C GLY A 27 -4.84 -11.02 -8.66
N VAL A 28 -4.94 -9.69 -8.53
CA VAL A 28 -4.97 -9.03 -7.22
C VAL A 28 -6.36 -9.15 -6.60
N VAL A 29 -6.57 -10.03 -5.63
CA VAL A 29 -7.88 -10.21 -4.96
C VAL A 29 -7.80 -10.03 -3.43
N SER A 30 -6.61 -9.77 -2.91
CA SER A 30 -6.34 -9.51 -1.50
C SER A 30 -5.33 -8.36 -1.31
N LEU A 31 -5.22 -7.86 -0.08
CA LEU A 31 -4.17 -6.92 0.32
C LEU A 31 -2.78 -7.51 0.12
N GLU A 32 -2.63 -8.81 0.42
CA GLU A 32 -1.42 -9.58 0.22
C GLU A 32 -1.01 -9.58 -1.26
N ASP A 33 -1.91 -9.94 -2.18
CA ASP A 33 -1.62 -9.94 -3.63
C ASP A 33 -1.20 -8.55 -4.12
N ALA A 34 -1.88 -7.50 -3.61
CA ALA A 34 -1.59 -6.12 -3.99
C ALA A 34 -0.21 -5.67 -3.48
N LEU A 35 0.22 -6.14 -2.31
CA LEU A 35 1.55 -5.89 -1.77
C LEU A 35 2.63 -6.72 -2.46
N GLU A 36 2.33 -7.95 -2.85
CA GLU A 36 3.24 -8.76 -3.67
C GLU A 36 3.46 -8.12 -5.04
N ASP A 37 2.40 -7.61 -5.67
CA ASP A 37 2.49 -6.85 -6.92
C ASP A 37 3.30 -5.55 -6.73
N PHE A 38 3.03 -4.81 -5.65
CA PHE A 38 3.75 -3.57 -5.29
C PHE A 38 5.23 -3.79 -4.99
N CYS A 39 5.59 -4.91 -4.36
CA CYS A 39 6.97 -5.26 -4.02
C CYS A 39 7.69 -5.99 -5.16
N ARG A 40 7.02 -6.29 -6.28
CA ARG A 40 7.64 -6.94 -7.43
C ARG A 40 8.78 -6.09 -7.95
N VAL A 41 9.90 -6.73 -8.24
CA VAL A 41 11.07 -6.05 -8.82
C VAL A 41 10.72 -5.54 -10.21
N GLU A 42 10.66 -4.22 -10.37
CA GLU A 42 10.55 -3.57 -11.67
C GLU A 42 11.93 -3.18 -12.20
N THR A 43 12.12 -3.37 -13.51
CA THR A 43 13.32 -2.91 -14.20
C THR A 43 13.09 -1.45 -14.60
N LEU A 44 13.79 -0.52 -13.95
CA LEU A 44 13.75 0.88 -14.33
C LEU A 44 14.41 1.08 -15.70
N ASP A 45 13.72 1.80 -16.56
CA ASP A 45 14.16 2.25 -17.87
C ASP A 45 15.16 3.42 -17.77
N ALA A 46 15.88 3.67 -18.88
CA ALA A 46 17.04 4.55 -18.90
C ALA A 46 16.74 6.02 -18.55
N GLU A 47 15.48 6.44 -18.58
CA GLU A 47 15.01 7.80 -18.25
C GLU A 47 14.74 8.02 -16.75
N ASN A 48 14.66 6.95 -15.94
CA ASN A 48 14.36 6.98 -14.50
C ASN A 48 15.60 6.65 -13.62
N LYS A 49 16.76 7.24 -13.93
CA LYS A 49 17.99 7.02 -13.14
C LYS A 49 18.05 7.98 -11.95
N TRP A 50 18.27 7.45 -10.76
CA TRP A 50 18.38 8.20 -9.49
C TRP A 50 19.70 7.86 -8.77
N GLU A 51 20.33 8.86 -8.15
CA GLU A 51 21.61 8.79 -7.43
C GLU A 51 21.42 8.74 -5.90
N CYS A 52 22.31 8.00 -5.21
CA CYS A 52 22.19 7.64 -3.80
C CYS A 52 23.39 8.16 -2.99
N GLU A 53 23.16 8.79 -1.84
CA GLU A 53 24.28 9.27 -1.00
C GLU A 53 24.38 8.73 0.43
N LYS A 54 23.31 8.48 1.21
CA LYS A 54 23.45 8.20 2.66
C LYS A 54 22.28 7.36 3.21
N CYS A 55 22.42 6.05 3.24
CA CYS A 55 21.39 5.09 3.65
C CYS A 55 20.84 5.36 5.06
N LYS A 56 19.52 5.57 5.19
CA LYS A 56 18.78 5.72 6.46
C LYS A 56 17.97 4.45 6.80
N LYS A 57 17.75 4.22 8.10
CA LYS A 57 17.11 3.05 8.72
C LYS A 57 15.74 2.71 8.13
N LYS A 58 15.46 1.40 7.95
CA LYS A 58 14.17 0.83 7.54
C LYS A 58 13.27 0.60 8.76
N GLU A 59 12.71 1.67 9.32
CA GLU A 59 11.72 1.54 10.40
C GLU A 59 10.31 1.60 9.82
N LEU A 60 9.50 0.58 10.09
CA LEU A 60 8.08 0.60 9.75
C LEU A 60 7.34 1.62 10.64
N PRO A 61 6.37 2.38 10.10
CA PRO A 61 5.67 3.39 10.87
C PRO A 61 4.73 2.73 11.89
N ARG A 62 4.55 3.35 13.06
CA ARG A 62 3.60 2.84 14.08
C ARG A 62 2.16 2.76 13.55
N ILE A 63 1.78 3.71 12.70
CA ILE A 63 0.51 3.74 12.00
C ILE A 63 0.81 3.59 10.52
N LEU A 64 0.24 2.55 9.91
CA LEU A 64 0.32 2.32 8.46
C LEU A 64 -1.02 2.64 7.83
N ILE A 65 -1.01 3.51 6.83
CA ILE A 65 -2.18 3.78 5.99
C ILE A 65 -2.01 2.99 4.70
N VAL A 66 -3.05 2.26 4.28
CA VAL A 66 -3.06 1.57 2.99
C VAL A 66 -4.19 2.12 2.13
N HIS A 67 -3.82 2.80 1.06
CA HIS A 67 -4.72 3.28 0.03
C HIS A 67 -4.80 2.26 -1.11
N LEU A 68 -6.00 1.75 -1.35
CA LEU A 68 -6.29 0.90 -2.50
C LEU A 68 -6.69 1.77 -3.70
N LYS A 69 -5.90 1.77 -4.79
CA LYS A 69 -6.16 2.57 -5.99
C LYS A 69 -7.38 2.04 -6.75
N ARG A 70 -8.56 2.37 -6.26
CA ARG A 70 -9.84 1.94 -6.86
C ARG A 70 -10.24 2.76 -8.08
N PHE A 71 -9.59 3.87 -8.38
CA PHE A 71 -9.95 4.69 -9.54
C PHE A 71 -8.84 4.65 -10.57
N SER A 72 -9.14 4.10 -11.74
CA SER A 72 -8.21 4.02 -12.87
C SER A 72 -8.85 4.58 -14.14
N TYR A 73 -8.01 4.86 -15.14
CA TYR A 73 -8.46 5.20 -16.48
C TYR A 73 -8.59 3.92 -17.29
N ASN A 74 -9.69 3.78 -18.05
CA ASN A 74 -9.79 2.73 -19.05
C ASN A 74 -9.03 3.11 -20.33
N ALA A 75 -8.98 2.18 -21.29
CA ALA A 75 -8.32 2.39 -22.58
C ALA A 75 -8.90 3.56 -23.39
N GLN A 76 -10.14 3.95 -23.11
CA GLN A 76 -10.84 5.07 -23.73
C GLN A 76 -10.61 6.41 -23.00
N GLY A 77 -9.75 6.43 -21.97
CA GLY A 77 -9.45 7.63 -21.19
C GLY A 77 -10.56 8.04 -20.22
N SER A 78 -11.60 7.24 -20.03
CA SER A 78 -12.64 7.50 -19.04
C SER A 78 -12.31 6.88 -17.69
N ARG A 79 -12.56 7.64 -16.63
CA ARG A 79 -12.26 7.25 -15.25
C ARG A 79 -13.33 6.28 -14.74
N LYS A 80 -12.92 5.12 -14.24
CA LYS A 80 -13.83 4.09 -13.70
C LYS A 80 -13.38 3.64 -12.32
N LYS A 81 -14.35 3.35 -11.45
CA LYS A 81 -14.11 2.70 -10.17
C LYS A 81 -13.99 1.17 -10.35
N ILE A 82 -12.92 0.59 -9.82
CA ILE A 82 -12.67 -0.83 -9.69
C ILE A 82 -13.55 -1.38 -8.56
N GLN A 83 -14.60 -2.11 -8.93
CA GLN A 83 -15.56 -2.75 -8.04
C GLN A 83 -15.12 -4.15 -7.57
N LYS A 84 -13.87 -4.53 -7.87
CA LYS A 84 -13.30 -5.81 -7.46
C LYS A 84 -13.32 -5.93 -5.93
N GLN A 85 -13.79 -7.07 -5.45
CA GLN A 85 -13.72 -7.45 -4.05
C GLN A 85 -12.26 -7.69 -3.68
N ILE A 86 -11.81 -7.05 -2.59
CA ILE A 86 -10.44 -7.17 -2.09
C ILE A 86 -10.54 -7.59 -0.63
N SER A 87 -10.04 -8.78 -0.30
CA SER A 87 -9.94 -9.21 1.08
C SER A 87 -8.75 -8.55 1.78
N PHE A 88 -8.90 -8.27 3.08
CA PHE A 88 -7.82 -7.77 3.91
C PHE A 88 -8.04 -8.29 5.35
N PRO A 89 -6.99 -8.72 6.06
CA PRO A 89 -7.15 -9.29 7.38
C PRO A 89 -7.23 -8.22 8.47
N LYS A 90 -7.83 -8.56 9.62
CA LYS A 90 -7.82 -7.70 10.82
C LYS A 90 -6.45 -7.64 11.49
N LEU A 91 -5.64 -8.69 11.33
CA LEU A 91 -4.25 -8.75 11.78
C LEU A 91 -3.38 -9.04 10.57
N PHE A 92 -2.41 -8.18 10.31
CA PHE A 92 -1.61 -8.23 9.10
C PHE A 92 -0.12 -8.19 9.44
N ASP A 93 0.63 -9.18 8.98
CA ASP A 93 2.07 -9.28 9.21
C ASP A 93 2.87 -8.89 7.97
N LEU A 94 3.58 -7.76 8.06
CA LEU A 94 4.42 -7.23 7.00
C LEU A 94 5.79 -7.91 6.91
N ALA A 95 6.12 -8.86 7.77
CA ALA A 95 7.47 -9.46 7.83
C ALA A 95 7.97 -9.96 6.47
N LYS A 96 7.07 -10.48 5.63
CA LYS A 96 7.38 -10.98 4.27
C LYS A 96 7.75 -9.87 3.28
N PHE A 97 7.26 -8.66 3.50
CA PHE A 97 7.43 -7.51 2.60
C PHE A 97 8.56 -6.57 3.04
N VAL A 98 9.18 -6.83 4.19
CA VAL A 98 10.34 -6.06 4.65
C VAL A 98 11.64 -6.74 4.25
N ASP A 99 12.50 -5.97 3.60
CA ASP A 99 13.82 -6.43 3.20
C ASP A 99 14.76 -6.60 4.40
N ASN A 100 14.98 -7.87 4.76
CA ASN A 100 15.89 -8.32 5.82
C ASN A 100 17.25 -8.79 5.28
N SER A 101 17.61 -8.44 4.04
CA SER A 101 18.85 -8.94 3.39
C SER A 101 20.14 -8.38 3.98
N ASP A 102 20.09 -7.24 4.67
CA ASP A 102 21.25 -6.61 5.33
C ASP A 102 21.34 -7.05 6.80
N PRO A 103 22.31 -7.92 7.16
CA PRO A 103 22.51 -8.40 8.54
C PRO A 103 22.94 -7.30 9.51
N SER A 104 23.47 -6.17 8.99
CA SER A 104 23.88 -5.01 9.78
C SER A 104 22.72 -4.07 10.08
N SER A 105 21.59 -4.21 9.37
CA SER A 105 20.37 -3.46 9.65
C SER A 105 19.60 -4.07 10.82
N PRO A 106 19.15 -3.27 11.80
CA PRO A 106 18.32 -3.79 12.88
C PRO A 106 17.00 -4.30 12.27
N ARG A 107 16.67 -5.57 12.53
CA ARG A 107 15.39 -6.15 12.12
C ARG A 107 14.23 -5.27 12.64
N PRO A 108 13.17 -5.06 11.86
CA PRO A 108 12.00 -4.33 12.34
C PRO A 108 11.44 -5.07 13.55
N ARG A 109 11.36 -4.37 14.69
CA ARG A 109 10.89 -4.97 15.94
C ARG A 109 9.38 -5.23 15.97
N ASN A 110 8.63 -4.68 15.02
CA ASN A 110 7.18 -4.80 14.99
C ASN A 110 6.67 -4.77 13.54
N THR A 111 6.36 -5.94 12.98
CA THR A 111 5.81 -6.09 11.63
C THR A 111 4.31 -6.42 11.64
N LEU A 112 3.75 -6.70 12.82
CA LEU A 112 2.35 -7.06 13.00
C LEU A 112 1.49 -5.81 13.24
N TYR A 113 0.48 -5.63 12.40
CA TYR A 113 -0.48 -4.54 12.44
C TYR A 113 -1.87 -5.07 12.77
N SER A 114 -2.61 -4.34 13.60
CA SER A 114 -4.05 -4.55 13.76
C SER A 114 -4.79 -3.48 12.99
N LEU A 115 -5.78 -3.90 12.20
CA LEU A 115 -6.71 -3.00 11.53
C LEU A 115 -7.46 -2.19 12.59
N TYR A 116 -7.46 -0.87 12.40
CA TYR A 116 -8.07 0.08 13.32
C TYR A 116 -9.23 0.86 12.66
N ALA A 117 -9.09 1.20 11.38
CA ALA A 117 -10.10 1.92 10.64
C ALA A 117 -10.12 1.51 9.16
N VAL A 118 -11.28 1.67 8.52
CA VAL A 118 -11.50 1.51 7.07
C VAL A 118 -12.31 2.69 6.58
N ILE A 119 -11.90 3.31 5.48
CA ILE A 119 -12.70 4.31 4.78
C ILE A 119 -13.30 3.62 3.54
N SER A 120 -14.63 3.54 3.48
CA SER A 120 -15.37 3.07 2.32
C SER A 120 -15.83 4.25 1.48
N HIS A 121 -15.81 4.06 0.16
CA HIS A 121 -16.44 4.98 -0.78
C HIS A 121 -17.58 4.25 -1.47
N GLU A 122 -18.80 4.70 -1.28
CA GLU A 122 -20.00 4.24 -1.97
C GLU A 122 -20.23 5.05 -3.25
N GLY A 123 -20.80 4.43 -4.27
CA GLY A 123 -21.00 5.05 -5.59
C GLY A 123 -20.01 4.61 -6.66
N GLN A 124 -20.32 4.98 -7.91
CA GLN A 124 -19.68 4.44 -9.11
C GLN A 124 -18.58 5.34 -9.69
N SER A 125 -18.60 6.64 -9.39
CA SER A 125 -17.64 7.61 -9.91
C SER A 125 -16.92 8.33 -8.77
N LEU A 126 -15.85 9.03 -9.10
CA LEU A 126 -15.08 9.81 -8.12
C LEU A 126 -15.72 11.17 -7.84
N THR A 127 -16.57 11.65 -8.74
CA THR A 127 -17.23 12.96 -8.65
C THR A 127 -18.62 12.87 -8.03
N ASN A 128 -19.17 11.66 -7.88
CA ASN A 128 -20.47 11.42 -7.27
C ASN A 128 -20.44 10.09 -6.51
N GLY A 129 -20.27 10.19 -5.20
CA GLY A 129 -20.20 9.09 -4.27
C GLY A 129 -20.25 9.61 -2.84
N HIS A 130 -20.16 8.68 -1.90
CA HIS A 130 -20.33 8.94 -0.47
C HIS A 130 -19.24 8.24 0.33
N TYR A 131 -18.69 8.88 1.36
CA TYR A 131 -17.63 8.28 2.17
C TYR A 131 -18.16 7.93 3.55
N ILE A 132 -17.99 6.66 3.94
CA ILE A 132 -18.34 6.14 5.27
C ILE A 132 -17.06 5.61 5.90
N SER A 133 -16.93 5.71 7.22
CA SER A 133 -15.79 5.11 7.92
C SER A 133 -16.23 4.06 8.94
N TYR A 134 -15.45 2.99 9.03
CA TYR A 134 -15.59 1.95 10.05
C TYR A 134 -14.40 2.04 10.97
N CYS A 135 -14.62 2.32 12.26
CA CYS A 135 -13.54 2.46 13.23
C CYS A 135 -13.73 1.51 14.42
N LYS A 136 -12.62 0.98 14.93
CA LYS A 136 -12.59 0.17 16.14
C LYS A 136 -12.62 1.07 17.38
N SER A 137 -13.62 0.87 18.23
CA SER A 137 -13.78 1.51 19.54
C SER A 137 -13.60 0.50 20.68
N SER A 138 -13.73 0.97 21.92
CA SER A 138 -13.79 0.10 23.10
C SER A 138 -15.02 -0.82 23.11
N ALA A 139 -16.10 -0.45 22.39
CA ALA A 139 -17.34 -1.22 22.31
C ALA A 139 -17.37 -2.20 21.12
N GLY A 140 -16.38 -2.16 20.23
CA GLY A 140 -16.34 -2.99 19.02
C GLY A 140 -16.14 -2.15 17.77
N TRP A 141 -16.57 -2.65 16.61
CA TRP A 141 -16.54 -1.87 15.37
C TRP A 141 -17.78 -1.00 15.28
N MET A 142 -17.60 0.25 14.90
CA MET A 142 -18.65 1.23 14.71
C MET A 142 -18.57 1.82 13.30
N GLU A 143 -19.73 2.12 12.72
CA GLU A 143 -19.88 2.82 11.44
C GLU A 143 -20.06 4.32 11.75
N PHE A 144 -19.44 5.18 10.96
CA PHE A 144 -19.56 6.63 11.07
C PHE A 144 -19.89 7.15 9.68
N ASP A 145 -21.12 7.63 9.54
CA ASP A 145 -21.74 8.13 8.32
C ASP A 145 -22.19 9.58 8.58
N ASP A 146 -21.34 10.54 8.20
CA ASP A 146 -21.53 11.97 8.42
C ASP A 146 -21.91 12.36 9.87
N ASP A 147 -23.16 12.73 10.10
CA ASP A 147 -23.69 13.13 11.41
C ASP A 147 -24.25 11.94 12.22
N SER A 148 -24.29 10.74 11.62
CA SER A 148 -24.74 9.49 12.24
C SER A 148 -23.56 8.60 12.66
N VAL A 149 -23.66 8.03 13.85
CA VAL A 149 -22.67 7.12 14.48
C VAL A 149 -23.36 5.89 15.06
#